data_AF-A0A2E9YKT8-F1
#
_entry.id   AF-A0A2E9YKT8-F1
#
_cell.length_a   1.000
_cell.length_b   1.000
_cell.length_c   1.000
_cell.angle_alpha   90.00
_cell.angle_beta   90.00
_cell.angle_gamma   90.00
#
_symmetry.space_group_name_H-M   'P 1'
#
loop_
_entity.id
_entity.type
_entity.pdbx_description
1 polymer ?
#
loop_
_entity_poly.entity_id
_entity_poly.type
_entity_poly.pdbx_seq_one_letter_code
_entity_poly.pdbx_strand_id
1 'polypeptide(L)'
;MSEVEIYAQLSNSMIATGLFAMVWAFLLWVAGRAATVTLENNGGILMKLAVTVFGFVGLYQFNLSGSFVSNNFQLAGHSLAVLKESGAELSARADAMIANTGASVDVPAFSLMPNWIGILLILSLGYLIIGRLWLGHDK
;
A
#
# COMPACT_ATOMS: atom_id res chain seq x y z
N MET A 1 16.37 -14.38 -16.87
CA MET A 1 16.60 -13.11 -16.16
C MET A 1 17.72 -13.35 -15.17
N SER A 2 18.76 -12.52 -15.17
CA SER A 2 19.87 -12.58 -14.22
C SER A 2 19.47 -11.98 -12.87
N GLU A 3 20.24 -12.28 -11.82
CA GLU A 3 20.05 -11.69 -10.48
C GLU A 3 20.01 -10.15 -10.54
N VAL A 4 20.91 -9.54 -11.32
CA VAL A 4 20.99 -8.07 -11.46
C VAL A 4 19.73 -7.51 -12.11
N GLU A 5 19.20 -8.18 -13.14
CA GLU A 5 17.97 -7.77 -13.82
C GLU A 5 16.76 -7.86 -12.87
N ILE A 6 16.69 -8.88 -12.02
CA ILE A 6 15.61 -9.03 -11.02
C ILE A 6 15.64 -7.85 -10.04
N TYR A 7 16.81 -7.49 -9.53
CA TYR A 7 16.92 -6.33 -8.62
C TYR A 7 16.67 -4.99 -9.32
N ALA A 8 17.07 -4.85 -10.58
CA ALA A 8 16.77 -3.66 -11.37
C ALA A 8 15.25 -3.51 -11.58
N GLN A 9 14.55 -4.60 -11.90
CA GLN A 9 13.09 -4.62 -12.02
C GLN A 9 12.40 -4.31 -10.69
N LEU A 10 12.86 -4.90 -9.58
CA LEU A 10 12.35 -4.60 -8.24
C LEU A 10 12.50 -3.10 -7.93
N SER A 11 13.67 -2.53 -8.17
CA SER A 11 13.94 -1.10 -7.95
C SER A 11 12.98 -0.22 -8.75
N ASN A 12 12.81 -0.48 -10.05
CA ASN A 12 11.89 0.26 -10.90
C ASN A 12 10.43 0.14 -10.43
N SER A 13 10.01 -1.06 -10.02
CA SER A 13 8.67 -1.32 -9.50
C SER A 13 8.43 -0.60 -8.16
N MET A 14 9.46 -0.51 -7.31
CA MET A 14 9.42 0.25 -6.06
C MET A 14 9.30 1.75 -6.30
N ILE A 15 10.06 2.30 -7.25
CA ILE A 15 9.97 3.73 -7.61
C ILE A 15 8.56 4.05 -8.11
N ALA A 16 8.02 3.26 -9.04
CA ALA A 16 6.68 3.46 -9.57
C ALA A 16 5.60 3.35 -8.47
N THR A 17 5.72 2.34 -7.60
CA THR A 17 4.81 2.15 -6.45
C THR A 17 4.89 3.33 -5.48
N GLY A 18 6.09 3.84 -5.20
CA GLY A 18 6.30 4.99 -4.34
C GLY A 18 5.69 6.27 -4.90
N LEU A 19 5.85 6.53 -6.21
CA LEU A 19 5.22 7.66 -6.90
C LEU A 19 3.69 7.59 -6.80
N PHE A 20 3.12 6.41 -7.05
CA PHE A 20 1.68 6.19 -6.93
C PHE A 20 1.19 6.40 -5.48
N ALA A 21 1.92 5.86 -4.49
CA ALA A 21 1.61 6.02 -3.08
C ALA A 21 1.62 7.50 -2.64
N MET A 22 2.56 8.30 -3.13
CA MET A 22 2.67 9.72 -2.79
C MET A 22 1.44 10.52 -3.24
N VAL A 23 0.93 10.25 -4.45
CA VAL A 23 -0.30 10.88 -4.94
C VAL A 23 -1.48 10.57 -4.01
N TRP A 24 -1.65 9.31 -3.63
CA TRP A 24 -2.77 8.91 -2.78
C TRP A 24 -2.61 9.33 -1.33
N ALA A 25 -1.39 9.39 -0.80
CA ALA A 25 -1.11 9.98 0.50
C ALA A 25 -1.49 11.46 0.55
N PHE A 26 -1.16 12.21 -0.50
CA PHE A 26 -1.58 13.61 -0.62
C PHE A 26 -3.11 13.74 -0.71
N LEU A 27 -3.79 12.92 -1.51
CA LEU A 27 -5.25 12.96 -1.60
C LEU A 27 -5.94 12.54 -0.29
N LEU A 28 -5.36 11.61 0.47
CA LEU A 28 -5.81 11.28 1.83
C LEU A 28 -5.69 12.47 2.79
N TRP A 29 -4.58 13.21 2.72
CA TRP A 29 -4.42 14.44 3.48
C TRP A 29 -5.47 15.48 3.06
N VAL A 30 -5.74 15.65 1.76
CA VAL A 30 -6.82 16.51 1.25
C VAL A 30 -8.18 16.07 1.80
N ALA A 31 -8.45 14.76 1.89
CA ALA A 31 -9.70 14.24 2.46
C ALA A 31 -9.84 14.62 3.94
N GLY A 32 -8.77 14.51 4.74
CA GLY A 32 -8.77 14.95 6.13
C GLY A 32 -8.98 16.46 6.28
N ARG A 33 -8.41 17.27 5.39
CA ARG A 33 -8.65 18.72 5.33
C ARG A 33 -10.11 19.03 4.97
N ALA A 34 -10.65 18.36 3.95
CA ALA A 34 -12.04 18.53 3.55
C ALA A 34 -13.02 18.14 4.66
N ALA A 35 -12.73 17.09 5.43
CA ALA A 35 -13.51 16.70 6.60
C ALA A 35 -13.52 17.81 7.67
N THR A 36 -12.36 18.41 7.94
CA THR A 36 -12.23 19.53 8.90
C THR A 36 -13.03 20.75 8.45
N VAL A 37 -12.86 21.17 7.19
CA VAL A 37 -13.58 22.32 6.61
C VAL A 37 -15.10 22.08 6.59
N THR A 38 -15.53 20.83 6.35
CA THR A 38 -16.96 20.47 6.38
C THR A 38 -17.54 20.63 7.78
N LEU A 39 -16.80 20.26 8.82
CA LEU A 39 -17.23 20.43 10.20
C LEU A 39 -17.26 21.92 10.60
N GLU A 40 -16.20 22.67 10.28
CA GLU A 40 -16.10 24.10 10.62
C GLU A 40 -17.22 24.95 9.99
N ASN A 41 -17.69 24.57 8.80
CA ASN A 41 -18.74 25.30 8.07
C ASN A 41 -20.14 24.70 8.21
N ASN A 42 -20.37 23.77 9.14
CA ASN A 42 -21.65 23.05 9.29
C ASN A 42 -22.16 22.47 7.96
N GLY A 43 -21.26 21.86 7.19
CA GLY A 43 -21.55 21.34 5.87
C GLY A 43 -22.69 20.31 5.90
N GLY A 44 -23.62 20.48 4.97
CA GLY A 44 -24.79 19.62 4.84
C GLY A 44 -24.44 18.17 4.52
N ILE A 45 -25.46 17.31 4.56
CA ILE A 45 -25.32 15.86 4.36
C ILE A 45 -24.61 15.48 3.06
N LEU A 46 -24.85 16.22 1.97
CA LEU A 46 -24.22 15.98 0.67
C LEU A 46 -22.70 16.17 0.73
N MET A 47 -22.23 17.19 1.44
CA MET A 47 -20.79 17.43 1.61
C MET A 47 -20.15 16.33 2.44
N LYS A 48 -20.81 15.89 3.52
CA LYS A 48 -20.33 14.78 4.35
C LYS A 48 -20.21 13.47 3.56
N LEU A 49 -21.19 13.17 2.70
CA LEU A 49 -21.14 12.00 1.82
C LEU A 49 -20.00 12.11 0.80
N ALA A 50 -19.83 13.26 0.15
CA ALA A 50 -18.76 13.47 -0.81
C ALA A 50 -17.37 13.26 -0.20
N VAL A 51 -17.13 13.84 0.99
CA VAL A 51 -15.86 13.67 1.73
C VAL A 51 -15.67 12.21 2.17
N THR A 52 -16.73 11.52 2.58
CA THR A 52 -16.67 10.10 2.98
C THR A 52 -16.25 9.22 1.82
N VAL A 53 -16.89 9.37 0.65
CA VAL A 53 -16.54 8.60 -0.56
C VAL A 53 -15.11 8.89 -0.99
N PHE A 54 -14.72 10.17 -1.04
CA PHE A 54 -13.37 10.58 -1.39
C PHE A 54 -12.32 9.99 -0.42
N GLY A 55 -12.60 10.03 0.88
CA GLY A 55 -11.77 9.42 1.91
C GLY A 55 -11.62 7.91 1.75
N PHE A 56 -12.71 7.19 1.50
CA PHE A 56 -12.66 5.73 1.28
C PHE A 56 -11.86 5.35 0.03
N VAL A 57 -12.03 6.09 -1.07
CA VAL A 57 -11.23 5.88 -2.29
C VAL A 57 -9.75 6.10 -1.99
N GLY A 58 -9.41 7.20 -1.31
CA GLY A 58 -8.04 7.47 -0.88
C GLY A 58 -7.45 6.35 -0.02
N LEU A 59 -8.22 5.84 0.95
CA LEU A 59 -7.79 4.75 1.84
C LEU A 59 -7.55 3.46 1.07
N TYR A 60 -8.46 3.09 0.19
CA TYR A 60 -8.32 1.92 -0.66
C TYR A 60 -7.06 2.00 -1.52
N GLN A 61 -6.85 3.13 -2.21
CA GLN A 61 -5.71 3.30 -3.12
C GLN A 61 -4.38 3.38 -2.38
N PHE A 62 -4.37 3.92 -1.16
CA PHE A 62 -3.19 3.89 -0.30
C PHE A 62 -2.87 2.46 0.17
N ASN A 63 -3.89 1.68 0.58
CA ASN A 63 -3.71 0.26 0.90
C ASN A 63 -3.23 -0.55 -0.31
N LEU A 64 -3.76 -0.26 -1.50
CA LEU A 64 -3.34 -0.89 -2.75
C LEU A 64 -1.85 -0.65 -3.00
N SER A 65 -1.36 0.58 -2.79
CA SER A 65 0.07 0.90 -2.89
C SER A 65 0.91 0.05 -1.93
N GLY A 66 0.49 -0.07 -0.66
CA GLY A 66 1.17 -0.93 0.32
C GLY A 66 1.17 -2.42 -0.07
N SER A 67 0.07 -2.89 -0.68
CA SER A 67 -0.06 -4.25 -1.19
C SER A 67 0.92 -4.51 -2.34
N PHE A 68 1.09 -3.54 -3.25
CA PHE A 68 2.11 -3.61 -4.30
C PHE A 68 3.54 -3.63 -3.75
N VAL A 69 3.82 -2.94 -2.65
CA VAL A 69 5.14 -3.03 -2.00
C VAL A 69 5.44 -4.48 -1.63
N SER A 70 4.55 -5.12 -0.87
CA SER A 70 4.72 -6.53 -0.47
C SER A 70 4.83 -7.46 -1.69
N ASN A 71 3.94 -7.29 -2.67
CA ASN A 71 3.89 -8.11 -3.87
C ASN A 71 5.18 -8.01 -4.70
N ASN A 72 5.75 -6.82 -4.85
CA ASN A 72 6.98 -6.62 -5.61
C ASN A 72 8.17 -7.35 -4.95
N PHE A 73 8.29 -7.31 -3.62
CA PHE A 73 9.30 -8.10 -2.91
C PHE A 73 9.08 -9.61 -3.09
N GLN A 74 7.84 -10.09 -3.00
CA GLN A 74 7.52 -11.51 -3.21
C GLN A 74 7.83 -11.97 -4.64
N LEU A 75 7.49 -11.16 -5.66
CA LEU A 75 7.78 -11.47 -7.06
C LEU A 75 9.29 -11.50 -7.36
N ALA A 76 10.05 -10.59 -6.76
CA ALA A 76 11.50 -10.61 -6.86
C ALA A 76 12.08 -11.87 -6.17
N GLY A 77 11.61 -12.21 -4.97
CA GLY A 77 11.98 -13.44 -4.27
C GLY A 77 11.66 -14.70 -5.09
N HIS A 78 10.47 -14.77 -5.69
CA HIS A 78 10.05 -15.85 -6.58
C HIS A 78 10.99 -16.00 -7.78
N SER A 79 11.31 -14.88 -8.43
CA SER A 79 12.21 -14.88 -9.60
C SER A 79 13.61 -15.37 -9.23
N LEU A 80 14.09 -15.05 -8.03
CA LEU A 80 15.35 -15.57 -7.49
C LEU A 80 15.25 -17.07 -7.16
N ALA A 81 14.15 -17.53 -6.57
CA ALA A 81 13.94 -18.95 -6.28
C ALA A 81 13.93 -19.80 -7.56
N VAL A 82 13.25 -19.34 -8.61
CA VAL A 82 13.26 -19.99 -9.94
C VAL A 82 14.67 -19.98 -10.54
N LEU A 83 15.40 -18.87 -10.42
CA LEU A 83 16.78 -18.78 -10.91
C LEU A 83 17.69 -19.79 -10.17
N LYS A 84 17.53 -19.94 -8.86
CA LYS A 84 18.24 -20.95 -8.07
C LYS A 84 17.95 -22.37 -8.54
N GLU A 85 16.68 -22.68 -8.77
CA GLU A 85 16.25 -24.02 -9.22
C GLU A 85 16.77 -24.35 -10.62
N SER A 86 16.97 -23.33 -11.47
CA SER A 86 17.60 -23.51 -12.79
C SER A 86 19.09 -23.88 -12.74
N GLY A 87 19.69 -23.95 -11.55
CA GLY A 87 21.10 -24.31 -11.34
C GLY A 87 22.05 -23.13 -11.36
N ALA A 88 21.56 -21.89 -11.33
CA ALA A 88 22.40 -20.71 -11.26
C ALA A 88 22.94 -20.51 -9.84
N GLU A 89 24.21 -20.13 -9.73
CA GLU A 89 24.79 -19.67 -8.46
C GLU A 89 24.23 -18.29 -8.11
N LEU A 90 23.68 -18.17 -6.91
CA LEU A 90 23.11 -16.93 -6.39
C LEU A 90 24.05 -16.29 -5.37
N SER A 91 23.98 -14.96 -5.25
CA SER A 91 24.66 -14.28 -4.16
C SER A 91 24.00 -14.56 -2.80
N ALA A 92 24.77 -14.40 -1.71
CA ALA A 92 24.24 -14.47 -0.35
C ALA A 92 23.09 -13.47 -0.10
N ARG A 93 23.06 -12.35 -0.83
CA ARG A 93 21.96 -11.37 -0.76
C ARG A 93 20.68 -11.94 -1.37
N ALA A 94 20.78 -12.63 -2.50
CA ALA A 94 19.64 -13.29 -3.12
C ALA A 94 19.09 -14.42 -2.26
N ASP A 95 19.95 -15.22 -1.62
CA ASP A 95 19.51 -16.22 -0.65
C ASP A 95 18.77 -15.59 0.56
N ALA A 96 19.31 -14.50 1.10
CA ALA A 96 18.65 -13.76 2.19
C ALA A 96 17.29 -13.18 1.75
N MET A 97 17.19 -12.70 0.52
CA MET A 97 15.94 -12.18 -0.05
C MET A 97 14.87 -13.28 -0.16
N ILE A 98 15.22 -14.45 -0.69
CA ILE A 98 14.31 -15.62 -0.75
C ILE A 98 13.84 -15.99 0.65
N ALA A 99 14.77 -16.10 1.62
CA ALA A 99 14.45 -16.46 3.00
C ALA A 99 13.53 -15.42 3.69
N ASN A 100 13.83 -14.12 3.56
CA ASN A 100 13.08 -13.06 4.21
C ASN A 100 11.69 -12.85 3.62
N THR A 101 11.51 -13.14 2.33
CA THR A 101 10.20 -13.05 1.66
C THR A 101 9.39 -14.33 1.76
N GLY A 102 9.99 -15.43 2.23
CA GLY A 102 9.39 -16.76 2.22
C GLY A 102 9.08 -17.25 0.81
N ALA A 103 9.84 -16.78 -0.20
CA ALA A 103 9.54 -17.05 -1.60
C ALA A 103 9.81 -18.51 -1.99
N SER A 104 8.96 -19.03 -2.87
CA SER A 104 9.12 -20.33 -3.52
C SER A 104 9.06 -20.16 -5.05
N VAL A 105 9.17 -21.29 -5.74
CA VAL A 105 8.96 -21.37 -7.19
C VAL A 105 7.49 -21.29 -7.58
N ASP A 106 6.58 -21.25 -6.60
CA ASP A 106 5.17 -20.96 -6.84
C ASP A 106 4.99 -19.45 -7.06
N VAL A 107 4.12 -19.10 -8.00
CA VAL A 107 3.84 -17.70 -8.31
C VAL A 107 3.09 -17.05 -7.13
N PRO A 108 3.62 -15.96 -6.53
CA PRO A 108 2.96 -15.27 -5.44
C PRO A 108 1.58 -14.75 -5.83
N ALA A 109 0.58 -14.96 -4.97
CA ALA A 109 -0.75 -14.40 -5.16
C ALA A 109 -0.81 -12.97 -4.61
N PHE A 110 -1.32 -12.04 -5.40
CA PHE A 110 -1.57 -10.68 -4.95
C PHE A 110 -2.63 -10.68 -3.83
N SER A 111 -2.36 -9.94 -2.75
CA SER A 111 -3.28 -9.79 -1.63
C SER A 111 -3.46 -8.32 -1.28
N LEU A 112 -4.72 -7.90 -1.15
CA LEU A 112 -5.09 -6.58 -0.61
C LEU A 112 -5.12 -6.56 0.92
N MET A 113 -4.99 -7.72 1.57
CA MET A 113 -5.03 -7.81 3.03
C MET A 113 -3.69 -7.34 3.59
N PRO A 114 -3.65 -6.22 4.33
CA PRO A 114 -2.42 -5.77 4.96
C PRO A 114 -2.08 -6.64 6.16
N ASN A 115 -0.82 -6.58 6.60
CA ASN A 115 -0.44 -7.14 7.89
C ASN A 115 -1.10 -6.35 9.04
N TRP A 116 -0.94 -6.83 10.27
CA TRP A 116 -1.55 -6.22 11.45
C TRP A 116 -1.19 -4.73 11.63
N ILE A 117 0.05 -4.32 11.29
CA ILE A 117 0.47 -2.91 11.34
C ILE A 117 -0.32 -2.09 10.32
N GLY A 118 -0.43 -2.58 9.09
CA GLY A 118 -1.16 -1.91 8.03
C GLY A 118 -2.66 -1.82 8.33
N ILE A 119 -3.25 -2.85 8.95
CA ILE A 119 -4.64 -2.81 9.43
C ILE A 119 -4.81 -1.68 10.45
N LEU A 120 -3.93 -1.58 11.46
CA LEU A 120 -3.99 -0.51 12.46
C LEU A 120 -3.88 0.88 11.82
N LEU A 121 -3.00 1.04 10.83
CA LEU A 121 -2.85 2.30 10.10
C LEU A 121 -4.12 2.68 9.34
N ILE A 122 -4.70 1.75 8.57
CA ILE A 122 -5.90 2.02 7.76
C ILE A 122 -7.10 2.33 8.63
N LEU A 123 -7.29 1.59 9.73
CA LEU A 123 -8.36 1.86 10.69
C LEU A 123 -8.21 3.24 11.32
N SER A 124 -6.98 3.61 11.70
CA SER A 124 -6.68 4.93 12.27
C SER A 124 -6.97 6.05 11.28
N LEU A 125 -6.50 5.94 10.04
CA LEU A 125 -6.76 6.95 9.00
C LEU A 125 -8.26 7.03 8.65
N GLY A 126 -8.93 5.88 8.59
CA GLY A 126 -10.38 5.80 8.39
C GLY A 126 -11.16 6.51 9.48
N TYR A 127 -10.78 6.31 10.74
CA TYR A 127 -11.40 7.01 11.85
C TYR A 127 -11.15 8.53 11.80
N LEU A 128 -9.92 8.96 11.52
CA LEU A 128 -9.56 10.38 11.49
C LEU A 128 -10.26 11.18 10.38
N ILE A 129 -10.57 10.53 9.26
CA ILE A 129 -11.26 11.17 8.13
C ILE A 129 -12.77 11.01 8.27
N ILE A 130 -13.24 9.77 8.41
CA ILE A 130 -14.65 9.42 8.30
C ILE A 130 -15.31 9.41 9.68
N GLY A 131 -14.69 8.74 10.65
CA GLY A 131 -15.19 8.70 12.03
C GLY A 131 -15.39 10.11 12.58
N ARG A 132 -14.40 10.98 12.42
CA ARG A 132 -14.48 12.39 12.85
C ARG A 132 -15.60 13.17 12.16
N LEU A 133 -15.83 12.94 10.87
CA LEU A 133 -16.84 13.66 10.09
C LEU A 133 -18.28 13.39 10.56
N TRP A 134 -18.55 12.17 11.00
CA TRP A 134 -19.88 11.74 11.43
C TRP A 134 -20.09 11.81 12.95
N LEU A 135 -19.05 11.55 13.74
CA LEU A 135 -19.13 11.53 15.20
C LEU A 135 -18.70 12.85 15.86
N GLY A 136 -18.02 13.73 15.14
CA GLY A 136 -17.45 14.97 15.69
C GLY A 136 -18.47 16.10 15.93
N HIS A 137 -19.75 15.77 16.15
CA HIS A 137 -20.86 16.74 16.19
C HIS A 137 -21.60 16.79 17.54
N ASP A 138 -20.93 16.49 18.65
CA ASP A 138 -21.47 16.72 20.00
C ASP A 138 -20.72 17.86 20.71
N LYS A 139 -20.99 19.11 20.33
CA LYS A 139 -20.95 20.31 21.21
C LYS A 139 -21.86 21.40 20.67
#